data_AF-A0A2D5MUP7-F1
#
_entry.id   AF-A0A2D5MUP7-F1
#
_cell.length_a   1.000
_cell.length_b   1.000
_cell.length_c   1.000
_cell.angle_alpha   90.00
_cell.angle_beta   90.00
_cell.angle_gamma   90.00
#
_symmetry.space_group_name_H-M   'P 1'
#
loop_
_entity.id
_entity.type
_entity.pdbx_description
1 polymer ?
#
loop_
_entity_poly.entity_id
_entity_poly.type
_entity_poly.pdbx_seq_one_letter_code
_entity_poly.pdbx_strand_id
1 'polypeptide(L)'
;MGLPCSKISSWRRCKSSDAYNENCDWQVYRSMRMDPGTFLEQQFGKFRHDIYNYGLGYYPYDNDDTKSIYLYLDGIRIIKVSMSTNRILDIEFRNDDIMNRFANAIEDGQYKRRDEFENRFIFVNFFADNSYFSWPFIRYVRKHPKRSINSISI
;
A
#
# COMPACT_ATOMS: atom_id res chain seq x y z
N MET A 1 18.24 -29.93 -4.06
CA MET A 1 16.98 -29.19 -4.22
C MET A 1 17.30 -27.71 -4.12
N GLY A 2 17.07 -26.92 -5.17
CA GLY A 2 17.43 -25.50 -5.20
C GLY A 2 16.57 -24.71 -4.21
N LEU A 3 17.21 -23.97 -3.31
CA LEU A 3 16.55 -23.10 -2.33
C LEU A 3 15.57 -22.15 -3.04
N PRO A 4 14.40 -21.83 -2.43
CA PRO A 4 13.48 -20.88 -3.03
C PRO A 4 14.18 -19.53 -3.17
N CYS A 5 14.19 -19.03 -4.39
CA CYS A 5 14.41 -17.63 -4.68
C CYS A 5 13.37 -16.78 -3.92
N SER A 6 13.77 -15.57 -3.52
CA SER A 6 13.02 -14.64 -2.66
C SER A 6 11.49 -14.71 -2.83
N LYS A 7 10.78 -14.77 -1.70
CA LYS A 7 9.33 -14.82 -1.60
C LYS A 7 8.80 -13.46 -1.17
N ILE A 8 7.81 -12.93 -1.90
CA ILE A 8 7.04 -11.78 -1.47
C ILE A 8 5.60 -12.19 -1.15
N SER A 9 4.97 -11.54 -0.20
CA SER A 9 3.57 -11.80 0.15
C SER A 9 2.87 -10.56 0.67
N SER A 10 1.61 -10.39 0.28
CA SER A 10 0.71 -9.36 0.79
C SER A 10 -0.20 -9.97 1.85
N TRP A 11 -0.33 -9.28 2.98
CA TRP A 11 -1.11 -9.72 4.13
C TRP A 11 -2.03 -8.60 4.58
N ARG A 12 -3.23 -8.96 5.01
CA ARG A 12 -4.16 -8.04 5.65
C ARG A 12 -4.37 -8.38 7.12
N ARG A 13 -4.62 -7.36 7.93
CA ARG A 13 -4.96 -7.47 9.34
C ARG A 13 -6.41 -7.04 9.54
N CYS A 14 -7.18 -7.86 10.25
CA CYS A 14 -8.59 -7.60 10.50
C CYS A 14 -8.78 -6.51 11.57
N LYS A 15 -9.79 -5.64 11.41
CA LYS A 15 -10.14 -4.60 12.39
C LYS A 15 -10.69 -5.21 13.66
N SER A 16 -11.47 -6.28 13.54
CA SER A 16 -12.21 -6.92 14.63
C SER A 16 -11.33 -7.66 15.64
N SER A 17 -10.29 -8.35 15.18
CA SER A 17 -9.48 -9.25 16.02
C SER A 17 -8.04 -8.80 16.21
N ASP A 18 -7.60 -7.77 15.49
CA ASP A 18 -6.19 -7.40 15.39
C ASP A 18 -5.28 -8.57 14.98
N ALA A 19 -5.84 -9.66 14.43
CA ALA A 19 -5.11 -10.79 13.90
C ALA A 19 -4.86 -10.62 12.40
N TYR A 20 -3.84 -11.30 11.89
CA TYR A 20 -3.71 -11.47 10.45
C TYR A 20 -4.86 -12.34 9.94
N ASN A 21 -5.27 -12.09 8.71
CA ASN A 21 -6.13 -13.04 8.01
C ASN A 21 -5.43 -14.41 7.91
N GLU A 22 -6.22 -15.48 7.94
CA GLU A 22 -5.71 -16.86 7.95
C GLU A 22 -4.77 -17.16 6.77
N ASN A 23 -5.04 -16.53 5.62
CA ASN A 23 -4.24 -16.65 4.41
C ASN A 23 -3.74 -15.28 3.95
N CYS A 24 -2.56 -15.27 3.32
CA CYS A 24 -2.07 -14.11 2.58
C CYS A 24 -3.01 -13.81 1.41
N ASP A 25 -3.18 -12.52 1.08
CA ASP A 25 -4.00 -12.09 -0.06
C ASP A 25 -3.39 -12.57 -1.38
N TRP A 26 -2.06 -12.51 -1.46
CA TRP A 26 -1.30 -13.16 -2.51
C TRP A 26 0.15 -13.38 -2.08
N GLN A 27 0.80 -14.34 -2.73
CA GLN A 27 2.23 -14.61 -2.57
C GLN A 27 2.85 -14.95 -3.93
N VAL A 28 4.11 -14.54 -4.12
CA VAL A 28 4.87 -14.80 -5.34
C VAL A 28 6.29 -15.19 -4.97
N TYR A 29 6.78 -16.25 -5.60
CA TYR A 29 8.18 -16.67 -5.51
C TYR A 29 8.93 -16.15 -6.71
N ARG A 30 10.10 -15.56 -6.50
CA ARG A 30 10.97 -15.13 -7.59
C ARG A 30 11.38 -16.36 -8.42
N SER A 31 11.44 -16.22 -9.73
CA SER A 31 12.07 -17.24 -10.58
C SER A 31 13.59 -17.07 -10.56
N MET A 32 14.37 -18.15 -10.63
CA MET A 32 15.84 -18.07 -10.72
C MET A 32 16.34 -17.19 -11.87
N ARG A 33 15.57 -17.09 -12.95
CA ARG A 33 15.91 -16.30 -14.16
C ARG A 33 15.61 -14.81 -14.03
N MET A 34 14.88 -14.40 -13.00
CA MET A 34 14.49 -13.01 -12.78
C MET A 34 15.44 -12.38 -11.77
N ASP A 35 15.99 -11.22 -12.08
CA ASP A 35 16.85 -10.50 -11.15
C ASP A 35 16.03 -10.02 -9.92
N PRO A 36 16.65 -9.91 -8.74
CA PRO A 36 15.94 -9.50 -7.52
C PRO A 36 15.34 -8.08 -7.58
N GLY A 37 15.95 -7.17 -8.33
CA GLY A 37 15.55 -5.76 -8.39
C GLY A 37 14.25 -5.60 -9.16
N THR A 38 14.22 -6.08 -10.40
CA THR A 38 13.04 -6.11 -11.27
C THR A 38 11.94 -6.96 -10.66
N PHE A 39 12.28 -8.09 -10.00
CA PHE A 39 11.28 -8.83 -9.23
C PHE A 39 10.60 -7.92 -8.22
N LEU A 40 11.37 -7.26 -7.35
CA LEU A 40 10.83 -6.41 -6.30
C LEU A 40 10.01 -5.24 -6.86
N GLU A 41 10.48 -4.59 -7.92
CA GLU A 41 9.77 -3.49 -8.59
C GLU A 41 8.42 -3.92 -9.16
N GLN A 42 8.34 -5.09 -9.82
CA GLN A 42 7.06 -5.63 -10.29
C GLN A 42 6.08 -5.85 -9.14
N GLN A 43 6.57 -6.38 -8.01
CA GLN A 43 5.73 -6.64 -6.85
C GLN A 43 5.31 -5.35 -6.13
N PHE A 44 6.12 -4.29 -6.19
CA PHE A 44 5.73 -2.94 -5.76
C PHE A 44 4.64 -2.36 -6.66
N GLY A 45 4.75 -2.51 -7.98
CA GLY A 45 3.69 -2.13 -8.92
C GLY A 45 2.35 -2.82 -8.61
N LYS A 46 2.39 -4.12 -8.28
CA LYS A 46 1.22 -4.86 -7.82
C LYS A 46 0.69 -4.36 -6.46
N PHE A 47 1.56 -4.15 -5.48
CA PHE A 47 1.14 -3.69 -4.15
C PHE A 47 0.59 -2.26 -4.14
N ARG A 48 1.00 -1.40 -5.08
CA ARG A 48 0.36 -0.08 -5.31
C ARG A 48 -1.13 -0.24 -5.62
N HIS A 49 -1.49 -1.25 -6.40
CA HIS A 49 -2.89 -1.52 -6.67
C HIS A 49 -3.67 -1.89 -5.40
N ASP A 50 -3.09 -2.73 -4.54
CA ASP A 50 -3.69 -3.05 -3.24
C ASP A 50 -3.88 -1.80 -2.39
N ILE A 51 -2.89 -0.88 -2.38
CA ILE A 51 -3.00 0.41 -1.69
C ILE A 51 -4.18 1.24 -2.22
N TYR A 52 -4.37 1.29 -3.54
CA TYR A 52 -5.49 2.01 -4.13
C TYR A 52 -6.82 1.38 -3.77
N ASN A 53 -6.93 0.05 -3.84
CA ASN A 53 -8.14 -0.67 -3.48
C ASN A 53 -8.48 -0.48 -2.00
N TYR A 54 -7.46 -0.59 -1.15
CA TYR A 54 -7.59 -0.39 0.28
C TYR A 54 -8.01 1.04 0.62
N GLY A 55 -7.40 2.04 -0.03
CA GLY A 55 -7.74 3.45 0.18
C GLY A 55 -9.13 3.84 -0.33
N LEU A 56 -9.56 3.26 -1.45
CA LEU A 56 -10.86 3.52 -2.06
C LEU A 56 -12.01 2.72 -1.43
N GLY A 57 -11.70 1.69 -0.64
CA GLY A 57 -12.67 0.75 -0.09
C GLY A 57 -13.27 -0.15 -1.16
N TYR A 58 -12.43 -0.66 -2.07
CA TYR A 58 -12.82 -1.58 -3.13
C TYR A 58 -12.38 -3.00 -2.81
N TYR A 59 -13.11 -3.98 -3.37
CA TYR A 59 -12.78 -5.39 -3.26
C TYR A 59 -11.27 -5.65 -3.50
N PRO A 60 -10.60 -6.43 -2.64
CA PRO A 60 -11.15 -7.25 -1.53
C PRO A 60 -11.24 -6.53 -0.16
N TYR A 61 -11.19 -5.20 -0.15
CA TYR A 61 -11.15 -4.35 1.07
C TYR A 61 -12.44 -3.54 1.30
N ASP A 62 -13.50 -3.83 0.55
CA ASP A 62 -14.79 -3.13 0.54
C ASP A 62 -15.68 -3.39 1.76
N ASN A 63 -15.41 -4.49 2.47
CA ASN A 63 -16.12 -4.92 3.67
C ASN A 63 -15.68 -4.22 4.96
N ASP A 64 -14.77 -3.24 4.87
CA ASP A 64 -14.29 -2.40 5.97
C ASP A 64 -13.70 -3.17 7.18
N ASP A 65 -13.48 -4.48 7.06
CA ASP A 65 -12.83 -5.32 8.08
C ASP A 65 -11.30 -5.25 7.99
N THR A 66 -10.73 -4.51 7.05
CA THR A 66 -9.27 -4.39 6.92
C THR A 66 -8.72 -3.19 7.69
N LYS A 67 -7.92 -3.44 8.72
CA LYS A 67 -7.23 -2.41 9.53
C LYS A 67 -5.97 -1.89 8.86
N SER A 68 -5.25 -2.79 8.21
CA SER A 68 -3.99 -2.51 7.55
C SER A 68 -3.63 -3.62 6.59
N ILE A 69 -2.87 -3.26 5.56
CA ILE A 69 -2.25 -4.20 4.63
C ILE A 69 -0.73 -4.09 4.74
N TYR A 70 -0.04 -5.20 4.44
CA TYR A 70 1.38 -5.35 4.69
C TYR A 70 2.03 -6.07 3.52
N LEU A 71 3.24 -5.65 3.18
CA LEU A 71 4.09 -6.33 2.24
C LEU A 71 5.28 -6.94 2.97
N TYR A 72 5.47 -8.24 2.77
CA TYR A 72 6.54 -9.02 3.38
C TYR A 72 7.46 -9.59 2.31
N LEU A 73 8.77 -9.39 2.45
CA LEU A 73 9.81 -10.04 1.65
C LEU A 73 10.57 -11.02 2.55
N ASP A 74 10.56 -12.30 2.19
CA ASP A 74 11.23 -13.38 2.91
C ASP A 74 10.89 -13.43 4.42
N GLY A 75 9.65 -13.07 4.76
CA GLY A 75 9.15 -13.03 6.14
C GLY A 75 9.44 -11.72 6.88
N ILE A 76 10.12 -10.76 6.25
CA ILE A 76 10.41 -9.44 6.81
C ILE A 76 9.40 -8.42 6.28
N ARG A 77 8.74 -7.67 7.18
CA ARG A 77 7.83 -6.57 6.82
C ARG A 77 8.63 -5.44 6.17
N ILE A 78 8.35 -5.14 4.91
CA ILE A 78 8.99 -4.06 4.16
C ILE A 78 8.09 -2.84 3.97
N ILE A 79 6.77 -3.03 3.87
CA ILE A 79 5.80 -1.93 3.78
C ILE A 79 4.59 -2.26 4.68
N LYS A 80 4.05 -1.24 5.34
CA LYS A 80 2.75 -1.28 6.02
C LYS A 80 1.92 -0.13 5.50
N VAL A 81 0.64 -0.39 5.26
CA VAL A 81 -0.33 0.64 4.90
C VAL A 81 -1.46 0.56 5.91
N SER A 82 -1.81 1.68 6.50
CA SER A 82 -2.90 1.74 7.48
C SER A 82 -3.73 2.99 7.32
N MET A 83 -5.03 2.83 7.53
CA MET A 83 -6.00 3.91 7.55
C MET A 83 -6.29 4.26 9.02
N SER A 84 -5.69 5.33 9.55
CA SER A 84 -5.84 5.70 10.97
C SER A 84 -7.23 6.27 11.28
N THR A 85 -7.82 6.94 10.28
CA THR A 85 -9.22 7.38 10.22
C THR A 85 -9.68 7.24 8.77
N ASN A 86 -10.99 7.24 8.48
CA ASN A 86 -11.54 7.20 7.09
C ASN A 86 -11.08 8.35 6.15
N ARG A 87 -10.10 9.15 6.60
CA ARG A 87 -9.52 10.32 5.94
C ARG A 87 -8.00 10.27 5.79
N ILE A 88 -7.26 9.46 6.54
CA ILE A 88 -5.79 9.49 6.53
C ILE A 88 -5.25 8.10 6.24
N LEU A 89 -4.56 7.97 5.11
CA LEU A 89 -3.87 6.77 4.68
C LEU A 89 -2.36 6.99 4.81
N ASP A 90 -1.73 6.19 5.65
CA ASP A 90 -0.29 6.22 5.89
C ASP A 90 0.37 4.98 5.29
N ILE A 91 1.46 5.19 4.56
CA ILE A 91 2.31 4.14 3.98
C ILE A 91 3.67 4.22 4.67
N GLU A 92 3.95 3.28 5.55
CA GLU A 92 5.21 3.15 6.28
C GLU A 92 6.15 2.17 5.56
N PHE A 93 7.40 2.57 5.40
CA PHE A 93 8.45 1.78 4.73
C PHE A 93 9.49 1.34 5.75
N ARG A 94 10.11 0.18 5.53
CA ARG A 94 11.14 -0.35 6.43
C ARG A 94 12.38 0.55 6.53
N ASN A 95 12.76 1.19 5.43
CA ASN A 95 13.87 2.12 5.30
C ASN A 95 13.71 2.98 4.03
N ASP A 96 14.58 3.97 3.87
CA ASP A 96 14.56 4.89 2.72
C ASP A 96 14.85 4.18 1.38
N ASP A 97 15.63 3.10 1.37
CA ASP A 97 15.91 2.34 0.15
C ASP A 97 14.65 1.67 -0.42
N ILE A 98 13.86 1.04 0.45
CA ILE A 98 12.59 0.43 0.06
C ILE A 98 11.63 1.50 -0.43
N MET A 99 11.59 2.65 0.24
CA MET A 99 10.77 3.78 -0.19
C MET A 99 11.18 4.28 -1.58
N ASN A 100 12.48 4.54 -1.80
CA ASN A 100 12.99 5.06 -3.08
C ASN A 100 12.72 4.09 -4.22
N ARG A 101 12.93 2.79 -4.00
CA ARG A 101 12.58 1.75 -4.99
C ARG A 101 11.08 1.68 -5.23
N PHE A 102 10.27 1.76 -4.18
CA PHE A 102 8.82 1.77 -4.31
C PHE A 102 8.35 2.99 -5.12
N ALA A 103 8.87 4.19 -4.82
CA ALA A 103 8.56 5.44 -5.50
C ALA A 103 8.83 5.36 -7.02
N ASN A 104 9.94 4.72 -7.41
CA ASN A 104 10.33 4.55 -8.81
C ASN A 104 9.70 3.33 -9.50
N ALA A 105 9.08 2.42 -8.74
CA ALA A 105 8.45 1.24 -9.30
C ALA A 105 7.25 1.62 -10.19
N ILE A 106 7.27 1.10 -11.42
CA ILE A 106 6.19 1.29 -12.38
C ILE A 106 4.96 0.51 -11.89
N GLU A 107 3.80 1.16 -11.89
CA GLU A 107 2.54 0.50 -11.61
C GLU A 107 2.28 -0.61 -12.64
N ASP A 108 1.77 -1.74 -12.17
CA ASP A 108 1.39 -2.81 -13.09
C ASP A 108 0.19 -2.33 -13.93
N GLY A 109 0.43 -2.14 -15.23
CA GLY A 109 -0.50 -1.52 -16.17
C GLY A 109 -1.82 -2.26 -16.36
N GLN A 110 -1.94 -3.48 -15.83
CA GLN A 110 -3.21 -4.22 -15.76
C GLN A 110 -4.22 -3.56 -14.80
N TYR A 111 -3.76 -2.71 -13.87
CA TYR A 111 -4.53 -2.29 -12.71
C TYR A 111 -4.70 -0.77 -12.62
N LYS A 112 -5.55 -0.20 -13.49
CA LYS A 112 -5.78 1.25 -13.57
C LYS A 112 -6.74 1.76 -12.48
N ARG A 113 -6.21 2.15 -11.32
CA ARG A 113 -6.99 2.84 -10.26
C ARG A 113 -6.31 4.07 -9.68
N ARG A 114 -5.13 4.42 -10.18
CA ARG A 114 -4.35 5.58 -9.74
C ARG A 114 -5.14 6.88 -9.90
N ASP A 115 -5.70 7.15 -11.07
CA ASP A 115 -6.41 8.40 -11.34
C ASP A 115 -7.58 8.60 -10.37
N GLU A 116 -8.32 7.53 -10.08
CA GLU A 116 -9.41 7.58 -9.10
C GLU A 116 -8.89 7.81 -7.68
N PHE A 117 -7.82 7.11 -7.29
CA PHE A 117 -7.19 7.30 -6.00
C PHE A 117 -6.69 8.74 -5.83
N GLU A 118 -5.96 9.29 -6.79
CA GLU A 118 -5.46 10.66 -6.80
C GLU A 118 -6.59 11.70 -6.89
N ASN A 119 -7.75 11.34 -7.46
CA ASN A 119 -8.94 12.18 -7.41
C ASN A 119 -9.58 12.23 -6.02
N ARG A 120 -9.39 11.21 -5.18
CA ARG A 120 -9.94 11.16 -3.81
C ARG A 120 -8.95 11.47 -2.71
N PHE A 121 -7.65 11.36 -2.96
CA PHE A 121 -6.59 11.58 -1.98
C PHE A 121 -5.60 12.65 -2.45
N ILE A 122 -5.11 13.44 -1.50
CA ILE A 122 -4.03 14.40 -1.70
C ILE A 122 -2.81 13.84 -1.00
N PHE A 123 -1.71 13.74 -1.74
CA PHE A 123 -0.40 13.55 -1.15
C PHE A 123 -0.04 14.78 -0.31
N VAL A 124 0.19 14.59 0.99
CA VAL A 124 0.51 15.71 1.91
C VAL A 124 2.00 15.92 1.97
N ASN A 125 2.73 14.94 2.48
CA ASN A 125 4.18 15.04 2.61
C ASN A 125 4.83 13.67 2.82
N PHE A 126 6.13 13.64 2.57
CA PHE A 126 7.04 12.62 3.04
C PHE A 126 7.56 13.02 4.43
N PHE A 127 7.55 12.05 5.35
CA PHE A 127 8.16 12.20 6.65
C PHE A 127 9.36 11.27 6.71
N ALA A 128 10.54 11.86 6.49
CA ALA A 128 11.82 11.18 6.62
C ALA A 128 12.01 10.67 8.04
N ASP A 129 12.73 9.55 8.16
CA ASP A 129 13.12 9.07 9.46
C ASP A 129 14.15 10.01 10.09
N ASN A 130 13.77 10.66 11.19
CA ASN A 130 14.68 11.48 12.00
C ASN A 130 15.02 10.79 13.33
N SER A 131 14.58 9.55 13.60
CA SER A 131 14.78 8.89 14.89
C SER A 131 14.86 7.37 14.82
N TYR A 132 15.67 6.74 15.68
CA TYR A 132 15.81 5.29 15.78
C TYR A 132 14.52 4.47 15.96
N PHE A 133 13.40 5.11 16.31
CA PHE A 133 12.13 4.46 16.64
C PHE A 133 11.02 4.67 15.60
N SER A 134 11.28 5.44 14.54
CA SER A 134 10.30 5.71 13.48
C SER A 134 10.67 5.04 12.16
N TRP A 135 9.66 4.70 11.38
CA TRP A 135 9.83 4.22 10.01
C TRP A 135 9.48 5.37 9.07
N PRO A 136 10.24 5.58 7.96
CA PRO A 136 9.89 6.59 6.98
C PRO A 136 8.50 6.33 6.43
N PHE A 137 7.68 7.37 6.25
CA PHE A 137 6.32 7.19 5.77
C PHE A 137 5.82 8.30 4.84
N ILE A 138 4.86 7.92 3.99
CA ILE A 138 4.09 8.81 3.13
C ILE A 138 2.68 8.93 3.67
N ARG A 139 2.14 10.16 3.70
CA ARG A 139 0.76 10.43 4.12
C ARG A 139 -0.10 10.94 2.97
N TYR A 140 -1.25 10.30 2.80
CA TYR A 140 -2.34 10.74 1.96
C TYR A 140 -3.54 11.18 2.80
N VAL A 141 -4.16 12.30 2.44
CA VAL A 141 -5.39 12.79 3.08
C VAL A 141 -6.53 12.81 2.07
N ARG A 142 -7.67 12.25 2.44
CA ARG A 142 -8.87 12.20 1.61
C ARG A 142 -9.40 13.62 1.35
N LYS A 143 -9.60 13.97 0.08
CA LYS A 143 -10.23 15.22 -0.35
C LYS A 143 -11.63 15.30 0.25
N HIS A 144 -11.96 16.44 0.85
CA HIS A 144 -13.34 16.73 1.18
C HIS A 144 -14.16 16.80 -0.12
N PRO A 145 -15.36 16.19 -0.18
CA PRO A 145 -16.26 16.49 -1.28
C PRO A 145 -16.52 17.99 -1.26
N LYS A 146 -16.28 18.67 -2.39
CA LYS A 146 -16.69 20.08 -2.54
C LYS A 146 -18.19 20.10 -2.23
N ARG A 147 -18.61 20.79 -1.16
CA ARG A 147 -20.03 21.09 -0.97
C ARG A 147 -20.47 21.81 -2.24
N SER A 148 -21.42 21.24 -2.98
CA SER A 148 -22.10 21.97 -4.04
C SER A 148 -22.75 23.17 -3.36
N ILE A 149 -22.19 24.36 -3.60
CA ILE A 149 -22.86 25.61 -3.26
C ILE A 149 -24.03 25.66 -4.23
N ASN A 150 -25.19 25.17 -3.80
CA ASN A 150 -26.44 25.56 -4.42
C ASN A 150 -26.52 27.07 -4.21
N SER A 151 -26.19 27.83 -5.25
CA SER A 151 -26.51 29.24 -5.34
C SER A 151 -28.00 29.39 -5.11
N ILE A 152 -28.37 29.81 -3.91
CA ILE A 152 -29.72 30.32 -3.64
C ILE A 152 -29.83 31.58 -4.47
N SER A 153 -30.56 31.49 -5.57
CA SER A 153 -31.06 32.64 -6.31
C SER A 153 -32.01 33.39 -5.38
N ILE A 154 -31.63 34.61 -4.98
CA ILE A 154 -32.54 35.61 -4.39
C ILE A 154 -33.24 36.33 -5.53
#